data_AF-A0A6A4UYK6-F1
#
_entry.id   AF-A0A6A4UYK6-F1
#
_cell.length_a   1.000
_cell.length_b   1.000
_cell.length_c   1.000
_cell.angle_alpha   90.00
_cell.angle_beta   90.00
_cell.angle_gamma   90.00
#
_symmetry.space_group_name_H-M   'P 1'
#
loop_
_entity.id
_entity.type
_entity.pdbx_description
1 polymer ?
#
loop_
_entity_poly.entity_id
_entity_poly.type
_entity_poly.pdbx_seq_one_letter_code
_entity_poly.pdbx_strand_id
1 'polypeptide(L)' 'MRFLLAALLLTAPLLSACVDPRVNAGISIGQNGTTVTPSISGGVPGGGRLSYTP' A
#
# COMPACT_ATOMS: atom_id res chain seq x y z
N MET A 1 -28.47 12.94 9.47
CA MET A 1 -27.52 11.99 10.11
C MET A 1 -27.57 10.58 9.53
N ARG A 2 -28.75 10.01 9.18
CA ARG A 2 -28.86 8.66 8.60
C ARG A 2 -28.11 8.44 7.28
N PHE A 3 -28.15 9.41 6.37
CA PHE A 3 -27.44 9.32 5.08
C PHE A 3 -25.91 9.37 5.19
N LEU A 4 -25.39 10.12 6.16
CA LEU A 4 -23.95 10.26 6.38
C LEU A 4 -23.36 8.97 7.00
N LEU A 5 -24.11 8.33 7.89
CA LEU A 5 -23.76 7.03 8.46
C LEU A 5 -23.73 5.92 7.38
N ALA A 6 -24.72 5.92 6.48
CA ALA A 6 -24.76 4.98 5.36
C ALA A 6 -23.58 5.18 4.39
N ALA A 7 -23.25 6.43 4.05
CA ALA A 7 -22.09 6.75 3.22
C ALA A 7 -20.76 6.32 3.86
N LEU A 8 -20.61 6.51 5.18
CA LEU A 8 -19.42 6.10 5.93
C LEU A 8 -19.26 4.56 5.98
N LEU A 9 -20.37 3.83 6.13
CA LEU A 9 -20.39 2.37 6.12
C LEU A 9 -20.06 1.78 4.73
N LEU A 10 -20.47 2.47 3.65
CA LEU A 10 -20.20 2.07 2.27
C LEU A 10 -18.75 2.34 1.83
N THR A 11 -18.08 3.34 2.40
CA THR A 11 -16.69 3.68 2.05
C THR A 11 -15.65 2.98 2.91
N ALA A 12 -16.01 2.53 4.12
CA ALA A 12 -15.13 1.76 5.00
C ALA A 12 -14.45 0.53 4.33
N PRO A 13 -15.14 -0.32 3.54
CA PRO A 13 -14.48 -1.45 2.87
C PRO A 13 -13.61 -1.03 1.68
N LEU A 14 -13.84 0.14 1.07
CA LEU A 14 -12.98 0.66 0.00
C LEU A 14 -11.63 1.14 0.54
N LEU A 15 -11.59 1.62 1.79
CA LEU A 15 -10.32 1.91 2.49
C LEU A 15 -9.56 0.62 2.89
N SER A 16 -10.23 -0.53 2.91
CA SER A 16 -9.60 -1.84 3.16
C SER A 16 -8.83 -2.38 1.95
N ALA A 17 -8.80 -1.68 0.81
CA ALA A 17 -8.16 -2.13 -0.42
C ALA A 17 -6.66 -2.49 -0.27
N CYS A 18 -6.02 -2.10 0.84
CA CYS A 18 -4.65 -2.46 1.18
C CYS A 18 -4.61 -3.18 2.53
N VAL A 19 -4.63 -4.52 2.49
CA VAL A 19 -4.39 -5.39 3.63
C VAL A 19 -2.88 -5.63 3.74
N ASP A 20 -2.32 -5.68 4.95
CA ASP A 20 -0.88 -5.92 5.16
C ASP A 20 0.05 -4.97 4.36
N PRO A 21 -0.09 -3.64 4.48
CA PRO A 21 0.76 -2.70 3.77
C PRO A 21 2.23 -2.92 4.17
N ARG A 22 3.10 -3.06 3.17
CA ARG A 22 4.55 -3.16 3.33
C ARG A 22 5.25 -2.11 2.50
N VAL A 23 6.05 -1.30 3.17
CA VAL A 23 7.03 -0.40 2.57
C VAL A 23 8.40 -1.04 2.75
N ASN A 24 9.17 -1.16 1.68
CA ASN A 24 10.49 -1.75 1.70
C ASN A 24 11.46 -0.90 0.88
N ALA A 25 12.75 -0.97 1.19
CA ALA A 25 13.78 -0.30 0.42
C ALA A 25 15.02 -1.19 0.31
N GLY A 26 15.45 -1.46 -0.92
CA GLY A 26 16.78 -1.98 -1.18
C GLY A 26 17.80 -0.86 -1.06
N ILE A 27 18.88 -1.09 -0.32
CA ILE A 27 19.98 -0.13 -0.20
C ILE A 27 21.25 -0.81 -0.69
N SER A 28 21.93 -0.18 -1.65
CA SER A 28 23.23 -0.61 -2.16
C SER A 28 24.23 0.53 -1.97
N ILE A 29 25.40 0.22 -1.41
CA ILE A 29 26.47 1.20 -1.17
C ILE A 29 27.67 0.76 -2.01
N GLY A 30 28.10 1.62 -2.94
CA GLY A 30 29.23 1.35 -3.83
C GLY A 30 30.16 2.55 -3.98
N GLN A 31 31.20 2.39 -4.81
CA GLN A 31 32.17 3.46 -5.07
C GLN A 31 31.55 4.74 -5.64
N ASN A 32 30.40 4.62 -6.31
CA ASN A 32 29.67 5.74 -6.92
C ASN A 32 28.59 6.33 -5.99
N GLY A 33 28.60 5.96 -4.71
CA GLY A 33 27.64 6.42 -3.71
C GLY A 33 26.58 5.37 -3.36
N THR A 34 25.47 5.86 -2.81
CA THR A 34 24.38 5.03 -2.29
C THR A 34 23.21 5.05 -3.28
N THR A 35 22.75 3.85 -3.67
CA THR A 35 21.51 3.68 -4.42
C THR A 35 20.43 3.16 -3.49
N VAL A 36 19.26 3.81 -3.53
CA VAL A 36 18.07 3.40 -2.79
C VAL A 36 16.98 3.02 -3.79
N THR A 37 16.49 1.80 -3.69
CA THR A 37 15.42 1.27 -4.55
C THR A 37 14.18 1.02 -3.68
N PRO A 38 13.26 2.00 -3.59
CA PRO A 38 12.05 1.86 -2.80
C PRO A 38 11.08 0.89 -3.47
N SER A 39 10.23 0.23 -2.67
CA SER A 39 9.13 -0.58 -3.17
C SER A 39 7.98 -0.55 -2.16
N ILE A 40 6.76 -0.61 -2.68
CA ILE A 40 5.54 -0.63 -1.87
C ILE A 40 4.72 -1.82 -2.33
N SER A 41 4.16 -2.57 -1.38
CA SER A 41 3.22 -3.64 -1.67
C SER A 41 2.12 -3.72 -0.63
N GLY A 42 1.00 -4.34 -1.01
CA GLY A 42 -0.11 -4.62 -0.11
C GLY A 42 -1.04 -5.66 -0.71
N GLY A 43 -1.71 -6.42 0.14
CA GLY A 43 -2.80 -7.30 -0.24
C GLY A 43 -4.05 -6.50 -0.61
N VAL A 44 -4.88 -7.08 -1.47
CA VAL A 44 -6.23 -6.59 -1.78
C VAL A 44 -7.23 -7.55 -1.13
N PRO A 45 -8.30 -7.06 -0.49
CA PRO A 45 -9.38 -7.91 0.00
C PRO A 45 -9.87 -8.82 -1.14
N GLY A 46 -9.88 -10.13 -0.89
CA GLY A 46 -10.14 -11.14 -1.94
C GLY A 46 -8.90 -11.87 -2.46
N GLY A 47 -7.72 -11.63 -1.86
CA GLY A 47 -6.51 -12.44 -2.07
C GLY A 47 -5.55 -11.92 -3.13
N GLY A 48 -5.85 -10.77 -3.75
CA GLY A 48 -4.93 -10.12 -4.67
C GLY A 48 -3.73 -9.48 -3.96
N ARG A 49 -2.67 -9.16 -4.70
CA ARG A 49 -1.53 -8.39 -4.19
C ARG A 49 -1.12 -7.32 -5.18
N LEU A 50 -0.96 -6.11 -4.70
CA LEU A 50 -0.43 -4.96 -5.44
C LEU A 50 1.02 -4.76 -5.06
N SER A 51 1.88 -4.50 -6.04
CA SER A 51 3.28 -4.13 -5.82
C SER A 51 3.71 -3.06 -6.82
N TYR A 52 4.44 -2.06 -6.36
CA TYR A 52 5.01 -0.99 -7.17
C TYR A 52 6.48 -0.78 -6.81
N THR A 53 7.31 -0.68 -7.85
CA THR A 53 8.72 -0.31 -7.78
C THR A 53 8.93 0.76 -8.86
N PRO A 54 9.33 1.99 -8.48
CA PRO A 54 9.63 3.06 -9.44
C PRO A 54 10.90 2.80 -10.25
#